data_AF-A0ABD1X0L7-F1
#
_entry.id   AF-A0ABD1X0L7-F1
#
_cell.length_a   1.000
_cell.length_b   1.000
_cell.length_c   1.000
_cell.angle_alpha   90.00
_cell.angle_beta   90.00
_cell.angle_gamma   90.00
#
_symmetry.space_group_name_H-M   'P 1'
#
loop_
_entity.id
_entity.type
_entity.pdbx_description
1 polymer ?
#
loop_
_entity_poly.entity_id
_entity_poly.type
_entity_poly.pdbx_seq_one_letter_code
_entity_poly.pdbx_strand_id
1 'polypeptide(L)'
;MFLVKTSSSYPSPSPSPSHLQILNAERRIDLTSHIVRVYLTLKVENTGEAPAAEVLLAFPPTQFDRLALVKAAGTVGKKKKKSYLPLEVHPSARPDAPNGTKYYSISLLKPLGKAESITLEIIIY
;
A
#
# COMPACT_ATOMS: atom_id res chain seq x y z
N MET A 1 5.18 10.40 -0.31
CA MET A 1 5.29 9.74 -1.62
C MET A 1 5.38 8.25 -1.34
N PHE A 2 4.43 7.43 -1.81
CA PHE A 2 4.39 5.99 -1.53
C PHE A 2 5.01 5.23 -2.71
N LEU A 3 5.80 4.19 -2.43
CA LEU A 3 6.52 3.42 -3.44
C LEU A 3 6.36 1.92 -3.14
N VAL A 4 5.99 1.13 -4.15
CA VAL A 4 5.81 -0.33 -4.08
C VAL A 4 7.01 -1.00 -4.76
N LYS A 5 7.52 -2.13 -4.24
CA LYS A 5 8.64 -2.89 -4.85
C LYS A 5 8.33 -4.39 -4.88
N THR A 6 8.82 -5.11 -5.88
CA THR A 6 8.88 -6.59 -5.91
C THR A 6 10.35 -7.05 -6.02
N SER A 7 10.65 -8.25 -5.51
CA SER A 7 11.98 -8.85 -5.51
C SER A 7 12.31 -9.49 -6.86
N SER A 8 13.41 -9.07 -7.48
CA SER A 8 14.04 -9.72 -8.64
C SER A 8 15.51 -9.99 -8.32
N SER A 9 16.01 -11.17 -8.70
CA SER A 9 17.29 -11.77 -8.28
C SER A 9 18.51 -11.35 -9.11
N TYR A 10 18.59 -10.10 -9.57
CA TYR A 10 19.77 -9.58 -10.30
C TYR A 10 20.22 -8.22 -9.77
N PRO A 11 21.54 -7.98 -9.59
CA PRO A 11 22.04 -6.71 -9.10
C PRO A 11 22.10 -5.69 -10.24
N SER A 12 21.00 -4.98 -10.48
CA SER A 12 20.98 -3.72 -11.23
C SER A 12 20.83 -2.55 -10.25
N PRO A 13 21.62 -1.47 -10.35
CA PRO A 13 21.53 -0.31 -9.45
C PRO A 13 20.29 0.58 -9.69
N SER A 14 19.38 0.19 -10.59
CA SER A 14 18.10 0.84 -10.78
C SER A 14 17.06 0.24 -9.80
N PRO A 15 16.23 1.07 -9.14
CA PRO A 15 15.08 0.54 -8.41
C PRO A 15 14.25 -0.30 -9.37
N SER A 16 13.95 -1.55 -9.01
CA SER A 16 13.05 -2.38 -9.81
C SER A 16 11.75 -1.60 -10.06
N PRO A 17 11.28 -1.52 -11.31
CA PRO A 17 10.09 -0.74 -11.61
C PRO A 17 8.92 -1.32 -10.82
N SER A 18 8.29 -0.49 -9.97
CA SER A 18 7.01 -0.81 -9.35
C SER A 18 6.03 -1.16 -10.47
N HIS A 19 5.64 -2.42 -10.56
CA HIS A 19 4.60 -2.85 -11.48
C HIS A 19 3.21 -2.39 -11.02
N LEU A 20 3.08 -1.71 -9.88
CA LEU A 20 1.85 -1.06 -9.44
C LEU A 20 1.93 0.45 -9.67
N GLN A 21 0.95 0.98 -10.41
CA GLN A 21 0.74 2.40 -10.63
C GLN A 21 -0.41 2.93 -9.76
N ILE A 22 -0.21 4.09 -9.13
CA ILE A 22 -1.26 4.79 -8.40
C ILE A 22 -2.07 5.61 -9.41
N LEU A 23 -3.34 5.25 -9.59
CA LEU A 23 -4.29 5.98 -10.42
C LEU A 23 -4.97 7.14 -9.68
N ASN A 24 -5.19 6.96 -8.38
CA ASN A 24 -5.76 7.98 -7.50
C ASN A 24 -5.23 7.82 -6.08
N ALA A 25 -5.00 8.95 -5.41
CA ALA A 25 -4.62 8.99 -4.01
C ALA A 25 -5.31 10.17 -3.32
N GLU A 26 -6.23 9.86 -2.42
CA GLU A 26 -6.87 10.84 -1.56
C GLU A 26 -6.39 10.63 -0.12
N ARG A 27 -5.98 11.71 0.54
CA ARG A 27 -5.53 11.67 1.93
C ARG A 27 -6.31 12.68 2.76
N ARG A 28 -6.93 12.19 3.83
CA ARG A 28 -7.60 12.99 4.85
C ARG A 28 -6.89 12.80 6.18
N ILE A 29 -6.59 13.90 6.87
CA ILE A 29 -5.96 13.88 8.19
C ILE A 29 -6.97 14.47 9.17
N ASP A 30 -7.23 13.73 10.22
CA ASP A 30 -8.06 14.17 11.32
C ASP A 30 -7.18 14.41 12.56
N LEU A 31 -7.25 15.65 13.03
CA LEU A 31 -6.49 16.20 14.17
C LEU A 31 -7.40 16.61 15.33
N THR A 32 -8.67 16.16 15.33
CA THR A 32 -9.64 16.50 16.38
C THR A 32 -9.30 15.88 17.74
N SER A 33 -8.39 14.91 17.78
CA SER A 33 -7.94 14.25 19.00
C SER A 33 -6.43 14.35 19.16
N HIS A 34 -5.90 13.90 20.31
CA HIS A 34 -4.46 13.80 20.55
C HIS A 34 -3.78 12.69 19.74
N ILE A 35 -4.55 11.81 19.09
CA ILE A 35 -4.07 10.81 18.14
C ILE A 35 -4.34 11.31 16.72
N VAL A 36 -3.29 11.36 15.90
CA VAL A 36 -3.40 11.74 14.48
C VAL A 36 -4.00 10.56 13.72
N ARG A 37 -5.17 10.76 13.12
CA ARG A 37 -5.80 9.74 12.28
C ARG A 37 -5.62 10.12 10.82
N VAL A 38 -5.09 9.19 10.01
CA VAL A 38 -4.96 9.38 8.57
C VAL A 38 -5.84 8.36 7.85
N TYR A 39 -6.74 8.86 7.01
CA TYR A 39 -7.53 8.08 6.08
C TYR A 39 -6.94 8.25 4.69
N LEU A 40 -6.53 7.15 4.07
CA LEU A 40 -5.91 7.13 2.76
C LEU A 40 -6.73 6.23 1.83
N THR A 41 -7.27 6.80 0.76
CA THR A 41 -7.97 6.07 -0.29
C THR A 41 -7.05 6.01 -1.50
N LEU A 42 -6.57 4.81 -1.84
CA LEU A 42 -5.68 4.58 -2.99
C LEU A 42 -6.40 3.76 -4.05
N LYS A 43 -6.38 4.21 -5.30
CA LYS A 43 -6.67 3.34 -6.45
C LYS A 43 -5.35 2.95 -7.10
N VAL A 44 -5.06 1.66 -7.14
CA VAL A 44 -3.82 1.12 -7.71
C VAL A 44 -4.14 0.17 -8.85
N GLU A 45 -3.31 0.16 -9.88
CA GLU A 45 -3.40 -0.70 -11.07
C GLU A 45 -2.08 -1.47 -11.25
N ASN A 46 -2.16 -2.74 -11.63
CA ASN A 46 -0.99 -3.50 -12.03
C ASN A 46 -0.67 -3.26 -13.52
N THR A 47 0.46 -2.62 -13.80
CA THR A 47 0.99 -2.39 -15.15
C THR A 47 2.01 -3.44 -15.58
N GLY A 48 2.39 -4.36 -14.68
CA GLY A 48 3.29 -5.47 -14.99
C GLY A 48 2.59 -6.66 -15.63
N GLU A 49 3.38 -7.55 -16.23
CA GLU A 49 2.89 -8.81 -16.80
C GLU A 49 2.54 -9.84 -15.72
N ALA A 50 3.29 -9.86 -14.61
CA ALA A 50 3.08 -10.80 -13.51
C ALA A 50 1.95 -10.34 -12.58
N PRO A 51 1.14 -11.26 -12.03
CA PRO A 51 0.13 -10.91 -11.04
C PRO A 51 0.73 -10.31 -9.76
N ALA A 52 0.16 -9.21 -9.28
CA ALA A 52 0.59 -8.55 -8.05
C ALA A 52 -0.30 -8.98 -6.86
N ALA A 53 0.29 -9.63 -5.86
CA ALA A 53 -0.42 -10.12 -4.68
C ALA A 53 -0.29 -9.22 -3.44
N GLU A 54 0.63 -8.25 -3.46
CA GLU A 54 0.88 -7.36 -2.33
C GLU A 54 1.04 -5.90 -2.76
N VAL A 55 0.72 -4.99 -1.82
CA VAL A 55 0.94 -3.55 -1.94
C VAL A 55 1.78 -3.09 -0.75
N LEU A 56 2.88 -2.39 -1.01
CA LEU A 56 3.71 -1.84 0.06
C LEU A 56 3.34 -0.39 0.37
N LEU A 57 3.18 -0.10 1.65
CA LEU A 57 3.11 1.25 2.18
C LEU A 57 4.46 1.63 2.77
N ALA A 58 5.10 2.62 2.14
CA ALA A 58 6.39 3.16 2.57
C ALA A 58 6.22 4.27 3.59
N PHE A 59 7.01 4.23 4.67
CA PHE A 59 7.04 5.25 5.71
C PHE A 59 8.48 5.69 6.00
N PRO A 60 8.70 7.00 6.26
CA PRO A 60 9.94 7.46 6.89
C PRO A 60 10.15 6.74 8.23
N PRO A 61 11.40 6.39 8.60
CA PRO A 61 11.70 5.68 9.84
C PRO A 61 11.07 6.36 11.08
N THR A 62 11.19 7.69 11.15
CA THR A 62 10.67 8.50 12.26
C THR A 62 9.15 8.48 12.40
N GLN A 63 8.43 8.26 11.30
CA GLN A 63 6.97 8.13 11.32
C GLN A 63 6.56 6.71 11.68
N PHE A 64 7.23 5.71 11.10
CA PHE A 64 6.91 4.31 11.30
C PHE A 64 6.93 3.90 12.78
N ASP A 65 7.91 4.39 13.54
CA ASP A 65 8.07 4.09 14.97
C ASP A 65 7.00 4.77 15.85
N ARG A 66 6.20 5.67 15.29
CA ARG A 66 5.11 6.39 15.98
C ARG A 66 3.72 5.91 15.58
N LEU A 67 3.64 4.91 14.70
CA LEU A 67 2.36 4.34 14.27
C LEU A 67 1.86 3.38 15.35
N ALA A 68 0.64 3.60 15.81
CA ALA A 68 -0.03 2.68 16.73
C ALA A 68 -0.67 1.52 15.98
N LEU A 69 -1.25 1.78 14.80
CA LEU A 69 -2.01 0.78 14.05
C LEU A 69 -2.16 1.16 12.58
N VAL A 70 -2.02 0.19 11.69
CA VAL A 70 -2.36 0.30 10.27
C VAL A 70 -3.41 -0.75 9.91
N LYS A 71 -4.52 -0.31 9.33
CA LYS A 71 -5.59 -1.19 8.82
C LYS A 71 -5.83 -0.89 7.35
N ALA A 72 -6.13 -1.92 6.58
CA ALA A 72 -6.48 -1.79 5.17
C ALA A 72 -7.73 -2.61 4.84
N ALA A 73 -8.50 -2.12 3.88
CA ALA A 73 -9.62 -2.85 3.30
C ALA A 73 -9.66 -2.64 1.78
N GLY A 74 -9.92 -3.72 1.04
CA GLY A 74 -10.17 -3.67 -0.38
C GLY A 74 -11.66 -3.43 -0.66
N THR A 75 -11.96 -2.59 -1.64
CA THR A 75 -13.35 -2.36 -2.05
C THR A 75 -13.77 -3.39 -3.08
N VAL A 76 -14.89 -4.07 -2.84
CA VAL A 76 -15.48 -5.05 -3.78
C VAL A 76 -16.89 -4.64 -4.16
N GLY A 77 -17.30 -4.95 -5.39
CA GLY A 77 -18.62 -4.59 -5.92
C GLY A 77 -18.66 -3.20 -6.59
N LYS A 78 -19.75 -2.92 -7.32
CA LYS A 78 -19.95 -1.66 -8.05
C LYS A 78 -21.11 -0.86 -7.45
N LYS A 79 -20.98 0.47 -7.43
CA LYS A 79 -22.03 1.44 -7.03
C LYS A 79 -22.64 1.13 -5.65
N LYS A 80 -23.95 0.89 -5.58
CA LYS A 80 -24.74 0.73 -4.34
C LYS A 80 -24.44 -0.56 -3.55
N LYS A 81 -23.69 -1.50 -4.11
CA LYS A 81 -23.26 -2.75 -3.43
C LYS A 81 -21.75 -2.75 -3.16
N LYS A 82 -21.17 -1.59 -2.81
CA LYS A 82 -19.76 -1.49 -2.42
C LYS A 82 -19.60 -2.11 -1.04
N SER A 83 -18.88 -3.23 -0.94
CA SER A 83 -18.45 -3.83 0.32
C SER A 83 -16.98 -3.55 0.56
N TYR A 84 -16.58 -3.56 1.83
CA TYR A 84 -15.21 -3.41 2.27
C TYR A 84 -14.76 -4.72 2.88
N LEU A 85 -13.77 -5.36 2.26
CA LEU A 85 -13.18 -6.59 2.78
C LEU A 85 -11.87 -6.24 3.50
N PRO A 86 -11.74 -6.57 4.80
CA PRO A 86 -10.49 -6.38 5.51
C PRO A 86 -9.35 -7.12 4.80
N LEU A 87 -8.19 -6.47 4.73
CA LEU A 87 -6.96 -7.05 4.20
C LEU A 87 -5.96 -7.21 5.33
N GLU A 88 -5.11 -8.23 5.23
CA GLU A 88 -4.01 -8.42 6.17
C GLU A 88 -2.92 -7.38 5.94
N VAL A 89 -2.39 -6.84 7.04
CA VAL A 89 -1.34 -5.82 7.03
C VAL A 89 -0.23 -6.26 7.96
N HIS A 90 0.97 -6.44 7.41
CA HIS A 90 2.13 -6.94 8.15
C HIS A 90 3.31 -5.97 8.00
N PRO A 91 4.07 -5.67 9.07
CA PRO A 91 5.36 -5.01 8.93
C PRO A 91 6.26 -5.79 7.96
N SER A 92 6.92 -5.07 7.05
CA SER A 92 7.85 -5.65 6.08
C SER A 92 9.20 -4.94 6.18
N ALA A 93 10.22 -5.68 6.60
CA ALA A 93 11.60 -5.22 6.58
C ALA A 93 12.22 -5.58 5.24
N ARG A 94 12.78 -4.59 4.53
CA ARG A 94 13.52 -4.79 3.30
C ARG A 94 14.96 -4.31 3.49
N PRO A 95 15.98 -5.18 3.35
CA PRO A 95 17.37 -4.82 3.63
C PRO A 95 17.92 -3.79 2.63
N ASP A 96 17.31 -3.67 1.45
CA ASP A 96 17.66 -2.73 0.38
C ASP A 96 16.82 -1.44 0.38
N ALA A 97 16.17 -1.12 1.51
CA ALA A 97 15.31 0.05 1.61
C ALA A 97 16.14 1.36 1.59
N PRO A 98 15.84 2.29 0.67
CA PRO A 98 16.56 3.56 0.64
C PRO A 98 16.30 4.36 1.91
N ASN A 99 17.33 5.00 2.45
CA ASN A 99 17.24 5.91 3.61
C ASN A 99 16.53 5.29 4.84
N GLY A 100 16.66 3.97 5.02
CA GLY A 100 16.02 3.25 6.13
C GLY A 100 14.49 3.19 6.05
N THR A 101 13.90 3.41 4.88
CA THR A 101 12.45 3.35 4.67
C THR A 101 11.88 2.06 5.23
N LYS A 102 10.85 2.17 6.07
CA LYS A 102 10.15 1.00 6.63
C LYS A 102 8.84 0.79 5.89
N TYR A 103 8.42 -0.45 5.75
CA TYR A 103 7.23 -0.81 4.97
C TYR A 103 6.20 -1.55 5.80
N TYR A 104 4.94 -1.36 5.46
CA TYR A 104 3.88 -2.34 5.71
C TYR A 104 3.53 -3.01 4.38
N SER A 105 3.39 -4.34 4.36
CA SER A 105 2.81 -5.07 3.23
C SER A 105 1.33 -5.29 3.49
N ILE A 106 0.50 -4.96 2.50
CA ILE A 106 -0.93 -5.27 2.45
C ILE A 106 -1.12 -6.44 1.51
N SER A 107 -1.58 -7.58 2.04
CA SER A 107 -1.87 -8.78 1.25
C SER A 107 -3.23 -8.65 0.56
N LEU A 108 -3.25 -8.78 -0.76
CA LEU A 108 -4.47 -8.72 -1.54
C LEU A 108 -5.16 -10.09 -1.55
N LEU A 109 -6.47 -10.12 -1.29
CA LEU A 109 -7.26 -11.37 -1.31
C LEU A 109 -7.27 -12.05 -2.69
N LYS A 110 -7.21 -11.25 -3.76
CA LYS A 110 -7.05 -11.70 -5.13
C LYS A 110 -5.86 -10.95 -5.73
N PRO A 111 -4.85 -11.66 -6.29
CA PRO A 111 -3.79 -11.02 -7.05
C PRO A 111 -4.36 -10.21 -8.21
N LEU A 112 -3.79 -9.03 -8.46
CA LEU A 112 -4.16 -8.17 -9.58
C LEU A 112 -3.44 -8.65 -10.83
N GLY A 113 -4.20 -9.06 -11.84
CA GLY A 113 -3.65 -9.30 -13.18
C GLY A 113 -3.22 -8.00 -13.87
N LYS A 114 -2.58 -8.12 -15.04
CA LYS A 114 -2.22 -6.96 -15.87
C LYS A 114 -3.45 -6.09 -16.17
N ALA A 115 -3.30 -4.79 -16.02
CA ALA A 115 -4.33 -3.76 -16.14
C ALA A 115 -5.54 -3.91 -15.17
N GLU A 116 -5.49 -4.84 -14.20
CA GLU A 116 -6.48 -4.90 -13.13
C GLU A 116 -6.17 -3.83 -12.07
N SER A 117 -7.22 -3.22 -11.53
CA SER A 117 -7.10 -2.23 -10.46
C SER A 117 -8.00 -2.54 -9.27
N ILE A 118 -7.57 -2.06 -8.10
CA ILE A 118 -8.31 -2.14 -6.84
C ILE A 118 -8.28 -0.79 -6.14
N THR A 119 -9.35 -0.48 -5.41
CA THR A 119 -9.34 0.63 -4.45
C THR A 119 -9.14 0.08 -3.04
N LEU A 120 -8.18 0.68 -2.34
CA LEU A 120 -7.81 0.39 -0.98
C LEU A 120 -8.24 1.56 -0.10
N GLU A 121 -8.94 1.26 0.98
CA GLU A 121 -9.14 2.19 2.09
C GLU A 121 -8.17 1.82 3.20
N ILE A 122 -7.36 2.77 3.63
CA ILE A 122 -6.31 2.57 4.62
C ILE A 122 -6.55 3.56 5.75
N ILE A 123 -6.46 3.08 6.99
CA ILE A 123 -6.55 3.90 8.19
C ILE A 123 -5.26 3.71 8.99
N ILE A 124 -4.63 4.82 9.35
CA ILE A 124 -3.37 4.86 10.10
C ILE A 124 -3.62 5.70 11.36
N TYR A 125 -3.19 5.16 12.50
CA TYR A 125 -3.25 5.78 13.82
C TYR A 125 -1.84 5.97 14.36
#